data_AF-A0A2V1B9U4-F1
#
_entry.id   AF-A0A2V1B9U4-F1
#
_cell.length_a   1.000
_cell.length_b   1.000
_cell.length_c   1.000
_cell.angle_alpha   90.00
_cell.angle_beta   90.00
_cell.angle_gamma   90.00
#
_symmetry.space_group_name_H-M   'P 1'
#
loop_
_entity.id
_entity.type
_entity.pdbx_description
1 polymer ?
#
loop_
_entity_poly.entity_id
_entity_poly.type
_entity_poly.pdbx_seq_one_letter_code
_entity_poly.pdbx_strand_id
1 'polypeptide(L)'
;GPLPRSRKRKAQTLRDEDWEPVKRRVIELHITQNIPLPEVKIRVEEEFKSSGFTATIRQYRSRLSQWGLDKKVKPHEMKAIVKKRQRRRLVETDKGELVFKLRGNLVEPHKIDRWMRKNGIMQNTAYSPS
;
A
#
# COMPACT_ATOMS: atom_id res chain seq x y z
N GLY A 1 28.40 0.93 -40.01
CA GLY A 1 27.39 1.59 -39.14
C GLY A 1 27.45 0.98 -37.74
N PRO A 2 27.03 1.69 -36.68
CA PRO A 2 27.10 1.16 -35.31
C PRO A 2 26.10 0.00 -35.12
N LEU A 3 26.48 -1.02 -34.35
CA LEU A 3 25.66 -2.19 -34.11
C LEU A 3 24.36 -1.83 -33.36
N PRO A 4 23.21 -2.41 -33.72
CA PRO A 4 21.95 -2.18 -33.02
C PRO A 4 22.08 -2.66 -31.56
N ARG A 5 21.77 -1.77 -30.60
CA ARG A 5 21.79 -2.12 -29.17
C ARG A 5 20.75 -3.21 -28.90
N SER A 6 21.20 -4.34 -28.36
CA SER A 6 20.32 -5.41 -27.90
C SER A 6 19.34 -4.89 -26.84
N ARG A 7 18.04 -5.16 -27.02
CA ARG A 7 17.00 -4.81 -26.04
C ARG A 7 17.27 -5.55 -24.73
N LYS A 8 17.28 -4.82 -23.61
CA LYS A 8 17.36 -5.42 -22.27
C LYS A 8 16.24 -6.44 -22.09
N ARG A 9 16.57 -7.63 -21.58
CA ARG A 9 15.59 -8.68 -21.27
C ARG A 9 14.56 -8.13 -20.27
N LYS A 10 13.29 -8.46 -20.47
CA LYS A 10 12.21 -8.11 -19.54
C LYS A 10 12.45 -8.82 -18.20
N ALA A 11 12.09 -8.16 -17.10
CA ALA A 11 12.12 -8.79 -15.79
C ALA A 11 11.20 -10.03 -15.77
N GLN A 12 11.64 -11.09 -15.10
CA GLN A 12 10.87 -12.32 -14.95
C GLN A 12 9.58 -12.05 -14.17
N THR A 13 8.47 -12.60 -14.64
CA THR A 13 7.21 -12.59 -13.90
C THR A 13 7.27 -13.66 -12.82
N LEU A 14 7.45 -13.24 -11.57
CA LEU A 14 7.40 -14.13 -10.41
C LEU A 14 5.94 -14.42 -10.00
N ARG A 15 5.61 -15.69 -9.85
CA ARG A 15 4.32 -16.19 -9.34
C ARG A 15 4.23 -16.02 -7.84
N ASP A 16 3.05 -16.23 -7.27
CA ASP A 16 2.82 -16.03 -5.83
C ASP A 16 3.65 -17.01 -5.00
N GLU A 17 3.77 -18.26 -5.48
CA GLU A 17 4.60 -19.32 -4.90
C GLU A 17 6.08 -18.93 -4.78
N ASP A 18 6.62 -18.20 -5.75
CA ASP A 18 8.02 -17.74 -5.73
C ASP A 18 8.30 -16.77 -4.57
N TRP A 19 7.26 -16.10 -4.06
CA TRP A 19 7.39 -15.13 -2.97
C TRP A 19 7.19 -15.74 -1.58
N GLU A 20 6.56 -16.91 -1.49
CA GLU A 20 6.21 -17.51 -0.21
C GLU A 20 7.44 -17.80 0.69
N PRO A 21 8.60 -18.27 0.16
CA PRO A 21 9.81 -18.46 0.94
C PRO A 21 10.37 -17.16 1.52
N VAL A 22 10.28 -16.05 0.78
CA VAL A 22 10.86 -14.76 1.16
C VAL A 22 9.89 -13.85 1.91
N LYS A 23 8.59 -14.11 1.82
CA LYS A 23 7.50 -13.25 2.33
C LYS A 23 7.70 -12.88 3.79
N ARG A 24 7.93 -13.86 4.66
CA ARG A 24 8.14 -13.63 6.09
C ARG A 24 9.29 -12.64 6.32
N ARG A 25 10.40 -12.82 5.61
CA ARG A 25 11.58 -11.98 5.73
C ARG A 25 11.35 -10.56 5.23
N VAL A 26 10.66 -10.41 4.09
CA VAL A 26 10.26 -9.10 3.56
C VAL A 26 9.40 -8.32 4.56
N ILE A 27 8.43 -9.00 5.19
CA ILE A 27 7.54 -8.39 6.18
C ILE A 27 8.34 -7.95 7.41
N GLU A 28 9.21 -8.82 7.93
CA GLU A 28 10.07 -8.51 9.07
C GLU A 28 10.91 -7.26 8.80
N LEU A 29 11.66 -7.23 7.70
CA LEU A 29 12.55 -6.12 7.37
C LEU A 29 11.77 -4.83 7.08
N HIS A 30 10.73 -4.90 6.26
CA HIS A 30 10.05 -3.69 5.76
C HIS A 30 9.02 -3.10 6.72
N ILE A 31 8.29 -3.97 7.43
CA ILE A 31 7.18 -3.58 8.32
C ILE A 31 7.66 -3.49 9.77
N THR A 32 8.39 -4.50 10.26
CA THR A 32 8.79 -4.55 11.67
C THR A 32 10.02 -3.68 11.92
N GLN A 33 11.06 -3.82 11.09
CA GLN A 33 12.31 -3.06 11.22
C GLN A 33 12.29 -1.72 10.45
N ASN A 34 11.20 -1.43 9.73
CA ASN A 34 10.99 -0.20 8.95
C ASN A 34 12.11 0.12 7.91
N ILE A 35 12.79 -0.91 7.39
CA ILE A 35 13.88 -0.75 6.42
C ILE A 35 13.30 -0.36 5.04
N PRO A 36 13.95 0.55 4.28
CA PRO A 36 13.50 0.95 2.95
C PRO A 36 13.63 -0.19 1.93
N LEU A 37 12.68 -0.27 0.97
CA LEU A 37 12.62 -1.37 -0.01
C LEU A 37 13.88 -1.63 -0.84
N PRO A 38 14.66 -0.62 -1.26
CA PRO A 38 15.93 -0.88 -1.96
C PRO A 38 16.88 -1.75 -1.13
N GLU A 39 16.93 -1.52 0.19
CA GLU A 39 17.80 -2.27 1.08
C GLU A 39 17.22 -3.62 1.48
N VAL A 40 15.90 -3.70 1.70
CA VAL A 40 15.18 -4.98 1.86
C VAL A 40 15.47 -5.90 0.68
N LYS A 41 15.42 -5.36 -0.55
CA LYS A 41 15.72 -6.12 -1.76
C LYS A 41 17.13 -6.72 -1.70
N ILE A 42 18.15 -5.91 -1.39
CA ILE A 42 19.54 -6.36 -1.35
C ILE A 42 19.68 -7.52 -0.35
N ARG A 43 19.19 -7.33 0.88
CA ARG A 43 19.29 -8.36 1.93
C ARG A 43 18.57 -9.65 1.57
N VAL A 44 17.35 -9.56 1.04
CA VAL A 44 16.57 -10.74 0.66
C VAL A 44 17.19 -11.48 -0.53
N GLU A 45 17.68 -10.76 -1.55
CA GLU A 45 18.36 -11.40 -2.69
C GLU A 45 19.69 -12.05 -2.27
N GLU A 46 20.40 -11.49 -1.29
CA GLU A 46 21.62 -12.10 -0.72
C GLU A 46 21.31 -13.33 0.13
N GLU A 47 20.35 -13.24 1.06
CA GLU A 47 19.94 -14.36 1.93
C GLU A 47 19.35 -15.53 1.14
N PHE A 48 18.59 -15.25 0.09
CA PHE A 48 17.93 -16.26 -0.74
C PHE A 48 18.64 -16.50 -2.08
N LYS A 49 19.90 -16.09 -2.21
CA LYS A 49 20.70 -16.25 -3.43
C LYS A 49 20.83 -17.72 -3.85
N SER A 50 20.93 -18.62 -2.87
CA SER A 50 20.99 -20.09 -3.10
C SER A 50 19.73 -20.63 -3.78
N SER A 51 18.57 -20.00 -3.58
CA SER A 51 17.31 -20.32 -4.25
C SER A 51 17.14 -19.64 -5.60
N GLY A 52 18.07 -18.78 -6.01
CA GLY A 52 18.00 -18.02 -7.27
C GLY A 52 16.96 -16.89 -7.26
N PHE A 53 16.44 -16.50 -6.10
CA PHE A 53 15.41 -15.47 -6.00
C PHE A 53 15.94 -14.09 -6.40
N THR A 54 15.32 -13.47 -7.41
CA THR A 54 15.64 -12.11 -7.86
C THR A 54 14.38 -11.35 -8.23
N ALA A 55 14.22 -10.12 -7.74
CA ALA A 55 12.98 -9.36 -7.94
C ALA A 55 13.23 -7.84 -8.03
N THR A 56 12.45 -7.18 -8.88
CA THR A 56 12.49 -5.71 -9.00
C THR A 56 11.77 -5.03 -7.84
N ILE A 57 12.18 -3.80 -7.49
CA ILE A 57 11.52 -2.97 -6.46
C ILE A 57 10.01 -2.81 -6.75
N ARG A 58 9.62 -2.75 -8.03
CA ARG A 58 8.21 -2.68 -8.43
C ARG A 58 7.45 -3.95 -8.04
N GLN A 59 8.05 -5.12 -8.18
CA GLN A 59 7.43 -6.38 -7.77
C GLN A 59 7.28 -6.45 -6.25
N TYR A 60 8.29 -6.04 -5.48
CA TYR A 60 8.17 -5.91 -4.01
C TYR A 60 7.00 -5.01 -3.60
N ARG A 61 6.86 -3.83 -4.23
CA ARG A 61 5.71 -2.93 -3.96
C ARG A 61 4.38 -3.60 -4.27
N SER A 62 4.28 -4.27 -5.42
CA SER A 62 3.07 -4.98 -5.84
C SER A 62 2.70 -6.07 -4.83
N ARG A 63 3.69 -6.82 -4.33
CA ARG A 63 3.50 -7.89 -3.36
C ARG A 63 3.06 -7.37 -2.01
N LEU A 64 3.67 -6.31 -1.51
CA LEU A 64 3.22 -5.63 -0.31
C LEU A 64 1.78 -5.11 -0.43
N SER A 65 1.41 -4.59 -1.60
CA SER A 65 0.03 -4.19 -1.87
C SER A 65 -0.95 -5.36 -1.89
N GLN A 66 -0.55 -6.52 -2.43
CA GLN A 66 -1.36 -7.75 -2.45
C GLN A 66 -1.51 -8.36 -1.05
N TRP A 67 -0.45 -8.30 -0.22
CA TRP A 67 -0.50 -8.75 1.17
C TRP A 67 -1.23 -7.76 2.10
N GLY A 68 -1.71 -6.63 1.58
CA GLY A 68 -2.42 -5.62 2.39
C GLY A 68 -1.51 -4.81 3.31
N LEU A 69 -0.19 -4.82 3.08
CA LEU A 69 0.82 -4.21 3.93
C LEU A 69 1.28 -2.81 3.47
N ASP A 70 0.46 -2.13 2.65
CA ASP A 70 0.76 -0.75 2.27
C ASP A 70 0.79 0.18 3.48
N LYS A 71 1.85 1.02 3.54
CA LYS A 71 1.99 2.08 4.55
C LYS A 71 0.99 3.23 4.36
N LYS A 72 0.38 3.33 3.17
CA LYS A 72 -0.49 4.45 2.80
C LYS A 72 -1.93 3.98 2.63
N VAL A 73 -2.85 4.82 3.09
CA VAL A 73 -4.29 4.63 2.87
C VAL A 73 -4.58 4.77 1.37
N LYS A 74 -5.20 3.74 0.78
CA LYS A 74 -5.57 3.74 -0.63
C LYS A 74 -6.79 4.64 -0.87
N PRO A 75 -6.96 5.20 -2.07
CA PRO A 75 -8.09 6.08 -2.37
C PRO A 75 -9.45 5.44 -2.08
N HIS A 76 -9.65 4.16 -2.42
CA HIS A 76 -10.91 3.47 -2.14
C HIS A 76 -11.16 3.26 -0.64
N GLU A 77 -10.10 3.01 0.15
CA GLU A 77 -10.20 2.92 1.62
C GLU A 77 -10.60 4.28 2.20
N MET A 78 -9.99 5.37 1.70
CA MET A 78 -10.32 6.72 2.14
C MET A 78 -11.75 7.11 1.75
N LYS A 79 -12.21 6.76 0.55
CA LYS A 79 -13.62 6.93 0.13
C LYS A 79 -14.58 6.25 1.11
N ALA A 80 -14.28 5.03 1.51
CA ALA A 80 -15.10 4.29 2.48
C ALA A 80 -15.10 4.96 3.87
N ILE A 81 -13.94 5.46 4.33
CA ILE A 81 -13.81 6.21 5.58
C ILE A 81 -14.65 7.50 5.53
N VAL A 82 -14.54 8.29 4.46
CA VAL A 82 -15.30 9.53 4.28
C VAL A 82 -16.80 9.26 4.31
N LYS A 83 -17.27 8.24 3.57
CA LYS A 83 -18.68 7.84 3.56
C LYS A 83 -19.19 7.50 4.96
N LYS A 84 -18.43 6.71 5.73
CA LYS A 84 -18.79 6.37 7.12
C LYS A 84 -18.80 7.60 8.02
N ARG A 85 -17.81 8.49 7.90
CA ARG A 85 -17.71 9.72 8.70
C ARG A 85 -18.88 10.67 8.43
N GLN A 86 -19.22 10.89 7.16
CA GLN A 86 -20.35 11.75 6.79
C GLN A 86 -21.68 11.15 7.22
N ARG A 87 -21.90 9.85 7.04
CA ARG A 87 -23.10 9.18 7.57
C ARG A 87 -23.22 9.37 9.09
N ARG A 88 -22.12 9.19 9.83
CA ARG A 88 -22.09 9.44 11.27
C ARG A 88 -22.50 10.88 11.61
N ARG A 89 -21.97 11.87 10.89
CA ARG A 89 -22.25 13.29 11.17
C ARG A 89 -23.63 13.77 10.71
N LEU A 90 -24.16 13.23 9.62
CA LEU A 90 -25.38 13.73 8.97
C LEU A 90 -26.64 12.92 9.33
N VAL A 91 -26.48 11.65 9.67
CA VAL A 91 -27.60 10.72 9.90
C VAL A 91 -27.66 10.23 11.35
N GLU A 92 -26.49 9.95 11.95
CA GLU A 92 -26.38 9.42 13.32
C GLU A 92 -25.88 10.50 14.28
N THR A 93 -26.58 11.65 14.31
CA THR A 93 -26.19 12.86 15.07
C THR A 93 -26.19 12.65 16.59
N ASP A 94 -26.86 11.62 17.07
CA ASP A 94 -26.89 11.17 18.46
C ASP A 94 -25.60 10.48 18.91
N LYS A 95 -24.70 10.14 17.97
CA LYS A 95 -23.48 9.36 18.26
C LYS A 95 -22.20 10.19 18.14
N GLY A 96 -21.22 9.85 18.99
CA GLY A 96 -19.89 10.46 18.97
C GLY A 96 -19.07 10.18 17.69
N GLU A 97 -17.95 10.89 17.57
CA GLU A 97 -17.05 10.79 16.42
C GLU A 97 -16.40 9.40 16.29
N LEU A 98 -16.11 9.00 15.04
CA LEU A 98 -15.49 7.71 14.74
C LEU A 98 -13.96 7.81 14.69
N VAL A 99 -13.32 6.79 15.26
CA VAL A 99 -11.88 6.55 15.13
C VAL A 99 -11.65 5.45 14.09
N PHE A 100 -10.87 5.74 13.06
CA PHE A 100 -10.60 4.79 11.97
C PHE A 100 -9.21 4.18 12.12
N LYS A 101 -9.12 2.85 12.09
CA LYS A 101 -7.87 2.10 12.06
C LYS A 101 -7.80 1.28 10.76
N LEU A 102 -6.68 1.38 10.04
CA LEU A 102 -6.38 0.60 8.84
C LEU A 102 -5.05 -0.11 9.02
N ARG A 103 -5.07 -1.45 8.94
CA ARG A 103 -3.84 -2.28 9.01
C ARG A 103 -3.03 -1.98 10.28
N GLY A 104 -3.73 -1.79 11.41
CA GLY A 104 -3.14 -1.40 12.70
C GLY A 104 -2.82 0.09 12.87
N ASN A 105 -2.85 0.89 11.79
CA ASN A 105 -2.52 2.32 11.83
C ASN A 105 -3.75 3.20 12.00
N LEU A 106 -3.65 4.20 12.88
CA LEU A 106 -4.69 5.20 13.06
C LEU A 106 -4.75 6.15 11.85
N VAL A 107 -5.94 6.35 11.30
CA VAL A 107 -6.18 7.39 10.30
C VAL A 107 -6.62 8.66 11.01
N GLU A 108 -5.68 9.60 11.13
CA GLU A 108 -5.94 10.87 11.79
C GLU A 108 -7.02 11.68 11.06
N PRO A 109 -7.94 12.35 11.80
CA PRO A 109 -9.03 13.12 11.20
C PRO A 109 -8.56 14.16 10.17
N HIS A 110 -7.43 14.83 10.43
CA HIS A 110 -6.86 15.84 9.54
C HIS A 110 -6.49 15.28 8.15
N LYS A 111 -6.12 13.99 8.06
CA LYS A 111 -5.82 13.31 6.79
C LYS A 111 -7.08 13.13 5.96
N ILE A 112 -8.19 12.81 6.62
CA ILE A 112 -9.51 12.70 5.99
C ILE A 112 -9.94 14.08 5.47
N ASP A 113 -9.82 15.13 6.30
CA ASP A 113 -10.18 16.51 5.91
C ASP A 113 -9.34 17.02 4.73
N ARG A 114 -8.03 16.77 4.75
CA ARG A 114 -7.13 17.11 3.63
C ARG A 114 -7.55 16.37 2.36
N TRP A 115 -7.88 15.09 2.45
CA TRP A 115 -8.29 14.31 1.28
C TRP A 115 -9.64 14.80 0.72
N MET A 116 -10.62 15.10 1.58
CA MET A 116 -11.91 15.67 1.16
C MET A 116 -11.71 16.99 0.42
N ARG A 117 -10.93 17.93 0.98
CA ARG A 117 -10.59 19.21 0.34
C ARG A 117 -9.93 19.02 -1.02
N LYS A 118 -8.95 18.11 -1.11
CA LYS A 118 -8.24 17.82 -2.37
C LYS A 118 -9.18 17.27 -3.46
N ASN A 119 -10.24 16.56 -3.08
CA ASN A 119 -11.21 15.97 -4.01
C ASN A 119 -12.49 16.80 -4.16
N GLY A 120 -12.55 18.03 -3.61
CA GLY A 120 -13.73 18.89 -3.69
C GLY A 120 -14.97 18.37 -2.95
N ILE A 121 -14.79 17.47 -1.97
CA ILE A 121 -15.90 16.87 -1.23
C ILE A 121 -16.27 17.78 -0.05
N MET A 122 -17.50 18.27 -0.03
CA MET A 122 -18.01 19.07 1.07
C MET A 122 -18.31 18.21 2.30
N GLN A 123 -18.02 18.74 3.50
CA GLN A 123 -18.27 18.03 4.76
C GLN A 123 -19.76 17.73 4.99
N ASN A 124 -20.63 18.63 4.50
CA ASN A 124 -22.05 18.66 4.81
C ASN A 124 -22.94 17.97 3.76
N THR A 125 -22.34 17.28 2.78
CA THR A 125 -23.10 16.56 1.74
C THR A 125 -22.75 15.09 1.77
N ALA A 126 -23.75 14.23 1.61
CA ALA A 126 -23.53 12.79 1.57
C ALA A 126 -22.69 12.41 0.33
N TYR A 127 -21.47 11.93 0.54
CA TYR A 127 -20.61 11.45 -0.52
C TYR A 127 -21.12 10.11 -1.05
N SER A 128 -21.59 10.12 -2.30
CA SER A 128 -21.89 8.92 -3.07
C SER A 128 -20.89 8.80 -4.22
N PRO A 129 -19.80 8.01 -4.06
CA PRO A 129 -18.88 7.77 -5.16
C PRO A 129 -19.59 6.96 -6.25
N SER A 130 -19.43 7.39 -7.50
CA SER A 130 -19.71 6.58 -8.69
C SER A 130 -18.82 5.34 -8.76
#